data_AF-A0A7S3WMC5-F1
#
_entry.id   AF-A0A7S3WMC5-F1
#
_cell.length_a   1.000
_cell.length_b   1.000
_cell.length_c   1.000
_cell.angle_alpha   90.00
_cell.angle_beta   90.00
_cell.angle_gamma   90.00
#
_symmetry.space_group_name_H-M   'P 1'
#
loop_
_entity.id
_entity.type
_entity.pdbx_description
1 polymer ?
#
loop_
_entity_poly.entity_id
_entity_poly.type
_entity_poly.pdbx_seq_one_letter_code
_entity_poly.pdbx_strand_id
1 'polypeptide(L)'
;AYGYQSSGAMYGGEAQYGSIMGPQKVNTPRHHKGRVNISAVLLCLLAPCALFSLVCAALSFQLHKDSPGLMWLTVICCLVVTAACTYLAGLIAVKRWNGDMSREPFWYIVLAASLIIAFGTSFYLGEINWWNNLLPYNELQTLSSHDAVDPSTMPGQQLMDVGRVQFLPGTKLDFSRTIGFKNSNLFCVAPIVLGNSTPATGSYDYR
;
A
#
# COMPACT_ATOMS: atom_id res chain seq x y z
N ALA A 1 48.15 -7.16 -68.07
CA ALA A 1 48.20 -6.36 -69.31
C ALA A 1 47.14 -6.89 -70.27
N TYR A 2 46.53 -5.98 -71.03
CA TYR A 2 45.27 -6.06 -71.79
C TYR A 2 45.04 -7.30 -72.68
N GLY A 3 43.76 -7.68 -72.79
CA GLY A 3 43.19 -8.43 -73.90
C GLY A 3 41.71 -8.04 -74.06
N TYR A 4 41.35 -7.46 -75.21
CA TYR A 4 40.01 -7.05 -75.63
C TYR A 4 39.46 -8.05 -76.68
N GLN A 5 38.13 -7.99 -76.89
CA GLN A 5 37.29 -8.63 -77.94
C GLN A 5 36.89 -10.10 -77.71
N SER A 6 35.71 -10.59 -78.09
CA SER A 6 34.49 -10.03 -78.68
C SER A 6 33.49 -11.19 -78.86
N SER A 7 32.19 -10.90 -78.68
CA SER A 7 31.02 -11.52 -79.32
C SER A 7 30.75 -13.03 -79.20
N GLY A 8 29.61 -13.32 -78.58
CA GLY A 8 28.81 -14.53 -78.83
C GLY A 8 27.34 -14.18 -78.66
N ALA A 9 26.67 -13.91 -79.78
CA ALA A 9 25.25 -13.62 -79.85
C ALA A 9 24.40 -14.82 -79.40
N MET A 10 23.33 -14.58 -78.63
CA MET A 10 22.17 -15.47 -78.63
C MET A 10 20.87 -14.66 -78.59
N TYR A 11 20.21 -14.69 -79.75
CA TYR A 11 18.78 -14.93 -79.98
C TYR A 11 17.74 -14.29 -79.05
N GLY A 12 16.98 -13.37 -79.66
CA GLY A 12 15.53 -13.54 -79.83
C GLY A 12 14.69 -13.64 -78.57
N GLY A 13 14.10 -12.52 -78.16
CA GLY A 13 13.05 -12.49 -77.15
C GLY A 13 12.27 -11.20 -77.25
N GLU A 14 11.13 -11.30 -77.93
CA GLU A 14 10.02 -10.36 -78.09
C GLU A 14 9.98 -9.17 -77.13
N ALA A 15 9.88 -7.97 -77.70
CA ALA A 15 9.45 -6.77 -77.01
C ALA A 15 8.00 -6.94 -76.52
N GLN A 16 7.83 -7.33 -75.26
CA GLN A 16 6.51 -7.44 -74.63
C GLN A 16 6.03 -6.04 -74.22
N TYR A 17 5.51 -5.31 -75.21
CA TYR A 17 4.77 -4.06 -75.06
C TYR A 17 3.42 -4.36 -74.38
N GLY A 18 3.14 -3.68 -73.27
CA GLY A 18 1.78 -3.55 -72.72
C GLY A 18 1.29 -4.72 -71.87
N SER A 19 1.77 -4.81 -70.62
CA SER A 19 0.89 -5.27 -69.54
C SER A 19 0.50 -4.07 -68.70
N ILE A 20 -0.77 -3.67 -68.80
CA ILE A 20 -1.39 -2.78 -67.82
C ILE A 20 -1.27 -3.52 -66.49
N MET A 21 -0.42 -3.03 -65.59
CA MET A 21 -0.40 -3.47 -64.19
C MET A 21 -1.82 -3.27 -63.68
N GLY A 22 -2.59 -4.36 -63.59
CA GLY A 22 -3.88 -4.35 -62.91
C GLY A 22 -3.67 -3.78 -61.50
N PRO A 23 -4.68 -3.07 -60.94
CA PRO A 23 -4.52 -2.38 -59.67
C PRO A 23 -3.96 -3.38 -58.65
N GLN A 24 -2.74 -3.13 -58.18
CA GLN A 24 -2.16 -3.89 -57.10
C GLN A 24 -3.17 -3.80 -55.95
N LYS A 25 -3.74 -4.94 -55.56
CA LYS A 25 -4.54 -5.02 -54.34
C LYS A 25 -3.61 -4.61 -53.22
N VAL A 26 -3.67 -3.34 -52.83
CA VAL A 26 -3.11 -2.86 -51.58
C VAL A 26 -3.73 -3.76 -50.52
N ASN A 27 -2.94 -4.68 -49.97
CA ASN A 27 -3.31 -5.45 -48.80
C ASN A 27 -3.44 -4.43 -47.67
N THR A 28 -4.60 -3.78 -47.58
CA THR A 28 -5.00 -2.99 -46.42
C THR A 28 -4.77 -3.91 -45.23
N PRO A 29 -3.97 -3.53 -44.23
CA PRO A 29 -3.75 -4.36 -43.06
C PRO A 29 -5.13 -4.71 -42.52
N ARG A 30 -5.49 -6.00 -42.61
CA ARG A 30 -6.73 -6.50 -42.03
C ARG A 30 -6.70 -6.04 -40.59
N HIS A 31 -7.61 -5.14 -40.23
CA HIS A 31 -7.89 -4.83 -38.83
C HIS A 31 -8.20 -6.16 -38.17
N HIS A 32 -7.19 -6.77 -37.54
CA HIS A 32 -7.39 -7.91 -36.67
C HIS A 32 -8.33 -7.39 -35.60
N LYS A 33 -9.59 -7.83 -35.63
CA LYS A 33 -10.53 -7.60 -34.54
C LYS A 33 -9.91 -8.33 -33.35
N GLY A 34 -9.10 -7.60 -32.58
CA GLY A 34 -8.39 -8.11 -31.43
C GLY A 34 -9.42 -8.70 -30.48
N ARG A 35 -9.41 -10.02 -30.33
CA ARG A 35 -10.22 -10.66 -29.31
C ARG A 35 -9.60 -10.26 -27.99
N VAL A 36 -10.25 -9.33 -27.29
CA VAL A 36 -9.85 -8.93 -25.93
C VAL A 36 -9.83 -10.18 -25.07
N ASN A 37 -8.65 -10.47 -24.52
CA ASN A 37 -8.50 -11.59 -23.61
C ASN A 37 -9.06 -11.18 -22.25
N ILE A 38 -10.34 -11.48 -21.99
CA ILE A 38 -11.05 -11.12 -20.76
C ILE A 38 -10.27 -11.59 -19.52
N SER A 39 -9.61 -12.76 -19.60
CA SER A 39 -8.78 -13.26 -18.51
C SER A 39 -7.60 -12.32 -18.19
N ALA A 40 -6.96 -11.72 -19.19
CA ALA A 40 -5.88 -10.76 -19.00
C ALA A 40 -6.40 -9.45 -18.39
N VAL A 41 -7.59 -8.99 -18.80
CA VAL A 41 -8.25 -7.80 -18.23
C VAL A 41 -8.55 -8.00 -16.75
N LEU A 42 -9.14 -9.14 -16.40
CA LEU A 42 -9.43 -9.48 -14.99
C LEU A 42 -8.14 -9.57 -14.17
N LEU A 43 -7.09 -10.18 -14.72
CA LEU A 43 -5.81 -10.32 -14.02
C LEU A 43 -5.13 -8.97 -13.78
N CYS A 44 -5.19 -8.05 -14.75
CA CYS A 44 -4.70 -6.67 -14.60
C CYS A 44 -5.48 -5.84 -13.57
N LEU A 45 -6.70 -6.22 -13.19
CA LEU A 45 -7.49 -5.53 -12.18
C LEU A 45 -7.37 -6.21 -10.81
N LEU A 46 -7.59 -7.52 -10.76
CA LEU A 46 -7.65 -8.27 -9.51
C LEU A 46 -6.28 -8.44 -8.87
N ALA A 47 -5.21 -8.64 -9.65
CA ALA A 47 -3.87 -8.84 -9.10
C ALA A 47 -3.35 -7.60 -8.35
N PRO A 48 -3.36 -6.37 -8.91
CA PRO A 48 -2.92 -5.18 -8.17
C PRO A 48 -3.84 -4.85 -7.00
N CYS A 49 -5.16 -5.04 -7.12
CA CYS A 49 -6.08 -4.83 -6.00
C CYS A 49 -5.84 -5.81 -4.84
N ALA A 50 -5.63 -7.10 -5.15
CA ALA A 50 -5.33 -8.11 -4.14
C ALA A 50 -3.98 -7.84 -3.46
N LEU A 51 -2.95 -7.49 -4.25
CA LEU A 51 -1.64 -7.13 -3.72
C LEU A 51 -1.71 -5.89 -2.83
N PHE A 52 -2.39 -4.84 -3.28
CA PHE A 52 -2.60 -3.63 -2.48
C PHE A 52 -3.29 -3.96 -1.15
N SER A 53 -4.37 -4.73 -1.21
CA SER A 53 -5.15 -5.09 -0.02
C SER A 53 -4.30 -5.91 0.95
N LEU A 54 -3.53 -6.87 0.47
CA LEU A 54 -2.70 -7.75 1.29
C LEU A 54 -1.56 -7.00 1.97
N VAL A 55 -0.80 -6.18 1.23
CA VAL A 55 0.32 -5.41 1.81
C VAL A 55 -0.20 -4.34 2.78
N CYS A 56 -1.26 -3.61 2.41
CA CYS A 56 -1.87 -2.62 3.28
C CYS A 56 -2.45 -3.25 4.55
N ALA A 57 -3.10 -4.41 4.45
CA ALA A 57 -3.58 -5.19 5.58
C ALA A 57 -2.41 -5.67 6.48
N ALA A 58 -1.34 -6.21 5.90
CA ALA A 58 -0.19 -6.68 6.67
C ALA A 58 0.52 -5.56 7.44
N LEU A 59 0.58 -4.36 6.86
CA LEU A 59 1.15 -3.17 7.50
C LEU A 59 0.19 -2.54 8.52
N SER A 60 -1.12 -2.62 8.29
CA SER A 60 -2.13 -1.96 9.14
C SER A 60 -2.63 -2.82 10.29
N PHE A 61 -2.65 -4.15 10.19
CA PHE A 61 -3.24 -5.01 11.23
C PHE A 61 -2.27 -5.38 12.35
N GLN A 62 -2.81 -6.01 13.40
CA GLN A 62 -2.10 -6.48 14.59
C GLN A 62 -0.88 -7.37 14.31
N LEU A 63 -0.74 -7.89 13.08
CA LEU A 63 0.46 -8.61 12.65
C LEU A 63 1.75 -7.79 12.87
N HIS A 64 1.69 -6.48 12.70
CA HIS A 64 2.79 -5.55 12.96
C HIS A 64 3.18 -5.54 14.46
N LYS A 65 2.20 -5.67 15.36
CA LYS A 65 2.39 -5.64 16.81
C LYS A 65 2.90 -6.98 17.35
N ASP A 66 2.27 -8.08 16.94
CA ASP A 66 2.53 -9.40 17.53
C ASP A 66 3.80 -10.05 16.98
N SER A 67 4.15 -9.78 15.72
CA SER A 67 5.26 -10.44 15.05
C SER A 67 5.83 -9.59 13.90
N PRO A 68 6.71 -8.61 14.19
CA PRO A 68 7.31 -7.76 13.15
C PRO A 68 8.04 -8.59 12.08
N GLY A 69 8.56 -9.77 12.43
CA GLY A 69 9.18 -10.70 11.48
C GLY A 69 8.21 -11.22 10.40
N LEU A 70 6.97 -11.58 10.74
CA LEU A 70 5.99 -12.07 9.76
C LEU A 70 5.52 -10.93 8.85
N MET A 71 5.36 -9.72 9.40
CA MET A 71 5.04 -8.53 8.61
C MET A 71 6.11 -8.29 7.52
N TRP A 72 7.39 -8.19 7.89
CA TRP A 72 8.46 -8.01 6.92
C TRP A 72 8.58 -9.16 5.91
N LEU A 73 8.37 -10.41 6.37
CA LEU A 73 8.34 -11.56 5.46
C LEU A 73 7.24 -11.40 4.40
N THR A 74 6.02 -11.04 4.78
CA THR A 74 4.92 -10.85 3.82
C THR A 74 5.19 -9.74 2.81
N VAL A 75 5.76 -8.61 3.26
CA VAL A 75 6.14 -7.49 2.38
C VAL A 75 7.24 -7.91 1.41
N ILE A 76 8.29 -8.60 1.89
CA ILE A 76 9.39 -9.10 1.05
C ILE A 76 8.88 -10.11 0.04
N CYS A 77 8.01 -11.05 0.44
CA CYS A 77 7.40 -12.01 -0.49
C CYS A 77 6.60 -11.30 -1.59
N CYS A 78 5.77 -10.31 -1.24
CA CYS A 78 5.00 -9.55 -2.23
C CYS A 78 5.90 -8.70 -3.15
N LEU A 79 6.99 -8.15 -2.61
CA LEU A 79 8.00 -7.44 -3.39
C LEU A 79 8.70 -8.37 -4.40
N VAL A 80 9.10 -9.57 -3.98
CA VAL A 80 9.73 -10.57 -4.86
C VAL A 80 8.79 -11.01 -5.97
N VAL A 81 7.51 -11.26 -5.65
CA VAL A 81 6.49 -11.60 -6.66
C VAL A 81 6.31 -10.46 -7.66
N THR A 82 6.20 -9.21 -7.17
CA THR A 82 6.08 -8.02 -8.03
C THR A 82 7.32 -7.86 -8.92
N ALA A 83 8.52 -8.01 -8.37
CA ALA A 83 9.79 -7.92 -9.09
C ALA A 83 9.92 -9.04 -10.14
N ALA A 84 9.51 -10.27 -9.83
CA ALA A 84 9.51 -11.37 -10.79
C ALA A 84 8.55 -11.11 -11.95
N CYS A 85 7.32 -10.65 -11.66
CA CYS A 85 6.34 -10.30 -12.69
C CYS A 85 6.81 -9.16 -13.60
N THR A 86 7.39 -8.10 -13.01
CA THR A 86 7.90 -6.95 -13.78
C THR A 86 9.14 -7.33 -14.60
N TYR A 87 10.04 -8.17 -14.06
CA TYR A 87 11.20 -8.68 -14.78
C TYR A 87 10.78 -9.52 -16.01
N LEU A 88 9.85 -10.46 -15.83
CA LEU A 88 9.33 -11.28 -16.93
C LEU A 88 8.64 -10.42 -18.00
N ALA A 89 7.85 -9.42 -17.59
CA ALA A 89 7.25 -8.46 -18.51
C ALA A 89 8.30 -7.65 -19.28
N GLY A 90 9.39 -7.25 -18.61
CA GLY A 90 10.52 -6.57 -19.21
C GLY A 90 11.26 -7.42 -20.25
N LEU A 91 11.52 -8.69 -19.95
CA LEU A 91 12.13 -9.62 -20.91
C LEU A 91 11.29 -9.78 -22.18
N ILE A 92 9.95 -9.85 -22.03
CA ILE A 92 9.03 -9.92 -23.17
C ILE A 92 9.05 -8.61 -23.97
N ALA A 93 9.13 -7.46 -23.29
CA ALA A 93 9.23 -6.16 -23.94
C ALA A 93 10.54 -5.98 -24.74
N VAL A 94 11.67 -6.45 -24.20
CA VAL A 94 12.98 -6.41 -24.90
C VAL A 94 12.96 -7.33 -26.13
N LYS A 95 12.40 -8.55 -26.02
CA LYS A 95 12.26 -9.45 -27.17
C LYS A 95 11.45 -8.82 -28.31
N ARG A 96 10.40 -8.06 -27.98
CA ARG A 96 9.62 -7.29 -28.96
C ARG A 96 10.47 -6.21 -29.64
N TRP A 97 11.29 -5.48 -28.87
CA TRP A 97 12.19 -4.47 -29.43
C TRP A 97 13.15 -5.07 -30.47
N ASN A 98 13.54 -6.33 -30.27
CA ASN A 98 14.41 -7.08 -31.18
C ASN A 98 13.67 -7.71 -32.39
N GLY A 99 12.37 -7.45 -32.57
CA GLY A 99 11.63 -7.81 -33.79
C GLY A 99 10.78 -9.09 -33.72
N ASP A 100 10.74 -9.79 -32.58
CA ASP A 100 9.87 -10.96 -32.41
C ASP A 100 8.39 -10.54 -32.20
N MET A 101 7.55 -10.74 -33.21
CA MET A 101 6.13 -10.32 -33.22
C MET A 101 5.12 -11.38 -32.75
N SER A 102 5.55 -12.47 -32.11
CA SER A 102 4.68 -13.65 -31.88
C SER A 102 3.58 -13.47 -30.80
N ARG A 103 3.60 -12.39 -30.00
CA ARG A 103 2.57 -12.14 -28.96
C ARG A 103 2.37 -10.65 -28.67
N GLU A 104 1.13 -10.24 -28.43
CA GLU A 104 0.78 -8.87 -28.00
C GLU A 104 1.30 -8.60 -26.57
N PRO A 105 2.37 -7.82 -26.38
CA PRO A 105 3.03 -7.68 -25.08
C PRO A 105 2.45 -6.55 -24.24
N PHE A 106 1.48 -5.80 -24.77
CA PHE A 106 0.89 -4.62 -24.14
C PHE A 106 0.28 -4.94 -22.76
N TRP A 107 -0.43 -6.06 -22.64
CA TRP A 107 -1.08 -6.48 -21.40
C TRP A 107 -0.10 -6.73 -20.25
N TYR A 108 1.08 -7.28 -20.54
CA TYR A 108 2.11 -7.54 -19.52
C TYR A 108 2.75 -6.25 -19.00
N ILE A 109 2.94 -5.25 -19.87
CA ILE A 109 3.50 -3.95 -19.49
C ILE A 109 2.51 -3.20 -18.60
N VAL A 110 1.23 -3.18 -18.97
CA VAL A 110 0.17 -2.56 -18.15
C VAL A 110 0.06 -3.24 -16.78
N LEU A 111 0.09 -4.57 -16.76
CA LEU A 111 0.09 -5.34 -15.51
C LEU A 111 1.29 -4.98 -14.62
N ALA A 112 2.50 -4.99 -15.18
CA ALA A 112 3.72 -4.65 -14.46
C ALA A 112 3.66 -3.23 -13.87
N ALA A 113 3.22 -2.24 -14.64
CA ALA A 113 3.06 -0.87 -14.18
C ALA A 113 2.02 -0.78 -13.04
N SER A 114 0.88 -1.45 -13.19
CA SER A 114 -0.18 -1.45 -12.17
C SER A 114 0.27 -2.09 -10.85
N LEU A 115 1.07 -3.17 -10.90
CA LEU A 115 1.61 -3.82 -9.70
C LEU A 115 2.63 -2.95 -8.97
N ILE A 116 3.50 -2.24 -9.69
CA ILE A 116 4.47 -1.31 -9.08
C ILE A 116 3.74 -0.17 -8.36
N ILE A 117 2.74 0.43 -9.02
CA ILE A 117 1.93 1.50 -8.43
C ILE A 117 1.16 0.98 -7.21
N ALA A 118 0.51 -0.19 -7.32
CA ALA A 118 -0.22 -0.80 -6.22
C ALA A 118 0.69 -1.11 -5.03
N PHE A 119 1.88 -1.68 -5.25
CA PHE A 119 2.84 -1.95 -4.19
C PHE A 119 3.29 -0.65 -3.49
N GLY A 120 3.75 0.33 -4.26
CA GLY A 120 4.24 1.60 -3.71
C GLY A 120 3.17 2.37 -2.93
N THR A 121 1.95 2.46 -3.47
CA THR A 121 0.83 3.10 -2.79
C THR A 121 0.38 2.34 -1.54
N SER A 122 0.35 1.01 -1.58
CA SER A 122 -0.01 0.20 -0.41
C SER A 122 0.99 0.33 0.74
N PHE A 123 2.28 0.40 0.43
CA PHE A 123 3.34 0.58 1.42
C PHE A 123 3.22 1.95 2.10
N TYR A 124 3.10 3.02 1.30
CA TYR A 124 2.99 4.37 1.81
C TYR A 124 1.72 4.60 2.65
N LEU A 125 0.55 4.15 2.16
CA LEU A 125 -0.71 4.28 2.88
C LEU A 125 -0.77 3.39 4.11
N GLY A 126 -0.19 2.19 4.06
CA GLY A 126 -0.09 1.28 5.20
C GLY A 126 0.71 1.88 6.35
N GLU A 127 1.89 2.44 6.06
CA GLU A 127 2.73 3.13 7.06
C GLU A 127 2.02 4.34 7.67
N ILE A 128 1.42 5.20 6.84
CA ILE A 128 0.67 6.37 7.35
C ILE A 128 -0.47 5.93 8.26
N ASN A 129 -1.20 4.88 7.89
CA ASN A 129 -2.30 4.38 8.68
C ASN A 129 -1.83 3.82 10.03
N TRP A 130 -0.69 3.12 10.03
CA TRP A 130 -0.07 2.64 11.26
C TRP A 130 0.27 3.79 12.22
N TRP A 131 1.06 4.76 11.76
CA TRP A 131 1.54 5.85 12.61
C TRP A 131 0.44 6.78 13.09
N ASN A 132 -0.54 7.12 12.24
CA ASN A 132 -1.53 8.13 12.59
C ASN A 132 -2.76 7.57 13.32
N ASN A 133 -3.15 6.32 13.05
CA ASN A 133 -4.40 5.77 13.58
C ASN A 133 -4.16 4.60 14.55
N LEU A 134 -3.36 3.61 14.14
CA LEU A 134 -3.21 2.38 14.93
C LEU A 134 -2.25 2.50 16.10
N LEU A 135 -1.14 3.21 15.93
CA LEU A 135 -0.18 3.42 17.02
C LEU A 135 -0.84 4.09 18.24
N PRO A 136 -1.52 5.25 18.14
CA PRO A 136 -2.15 5.87 19.31
C PRO A 136 -3.26 5.00 19.89
N TYR A 137 -4.03 4.31 19.05
CA TYR A 137 -5.05 3.36 19.51
C TYR A 137 -4.44 2.20 20.32
N ASN A 138 -3.37 1.61 19.82
CA ASN A 138 -2.68 0.50 20.46
C ASN A 138 -2.00 0.92 21.76
N GLU A 139 -1.41 2.12 21.80
CA GLU A 139 -0.83 2.69 23.03
C GLU A 139 -1.91 2.83 24.10
N LEU A 140 -3.05 3.44 23.77
CA LEU A 140 -4.19 3.58 24.69
C LEU A 140 -4.71 2.23 25.22
N GLN A 141 -4.67 1.17 24.41
CA GLN A 141 -5.07 -0.17 24.84
C GLN A 141 -4.06 -0.85 25.77
N THR A 142 -2.78 -0.49 25.70
CA THR A 142 -1.73 -1.07 26.55
C THR A 142 -1.62 -0.41 27.92
N LEU A 143 -2.26 0.74 28.13
CA LEU A 143 -2.30 1.36 29.45
C LEU A 143 -3.05 0.45 30.44
N SER A 144 -2.52 0.36 31.67
CA SER A 144 -3.13 -0.44 32.72
C SER A 144 -4.51 0.10 33.08
N SER A 145 -5.41 -0.81 33.48
CA SER A 145 -6.69 -0.46 34.09
C SER A 145 -6.63 -0.81 35.57
N HIS A 146 -6.84 0.18 36.44
CA HIS A 146 -6.95 -0.04 37.88
C HIS A 146 -8.40 0.05 38.33
N ASP A 147 -8.89 -1.04 38.92
CA ASP A 147 -10.22 -1.13 39.48
C ASP A 147 -10.20 -0.87 40.99
N ALA A 148 -11.32 -0.35 41.51
CA ALA A 148 -11.55 -0.07 42.93
C ALA A 148 -10.50 0.85 43.56
N VAL A 149 -10.11 1.90 42.83
CA VAL A 149 -9.19 2.92 43.35
C VAL A 149 -9.86 3.75 44.44
N ASP A 150 -9.22 3.83 45.60
CA ASP A 150 -9.62 4.67 46.72
C ASP A 150 -8.82 5.99 46.72
N PRO A 151 -9.45 7.14 46.42
CA PRO A 151 -8.77 8.44 46.40
C PRO A 151 -8.34 8.93 47.79
N SER A 152 -8.80 8.30 48.87
CA SER A 152 -8.38 8.64 50.23
C SER A 152 -7.03 8.04 50.60
N THR A 153 -6.67 6.90 50.01
CA THR A 153 -5.42 6.17 50.32
C THR A 153 -4.41 6.18 49.17
N MET A 154 -4.86 6.26 47.92
CA MET A 154 -3.99 6.23 46.74
C MET A 154 -3.84 7.64 46.14
N PRO A 155 -2.64 8.24 46.18
CA PRO A 155 -2.39 9.54 45.54
C PRO A 155 -2.39 9.42 44.01
N GLY A 156 -2.79 10.48 43.30
CA GLY A 156 -2.87 10.50 41.83
C GLY A 156 -1.53 10.23 41.15
N GLN A 157 -0.41 10.53 41.81
CA GLN A 157 0.95 10.22 41.34
C GLN A 157 1.18 8.73 41.07
N GLN A 158 0.49 7.84 41.77
CA GLN A 158 0.58 6.38 41.56
C GLN A 158 -0.28 5.90 40.38
N LEU A 159 -1.08 6.78 39.79
CA LEU A 159 -2.03 6.46 38.72
C LEU A 159 -1.64 7.13 37.39
N MET A 160 -0.40 7.62 37.28
CA MET A 160 0.10 8.36 36.10
C MET A 160 0.33 7.47 34.88
N ASP A 161 0.44 6.16 35.07
CA ASP A 161 0.61 5.14 34.03
C ASP A 161 -0.72 4.46 33.62
N VAL A 162 -1.82 4.90 34.23
CA VAL A 162 -3.13 4.26 34.13
C VAL A 162 -3.98 4.95 33.07
N GLY A 163 -4.50 4.18 32.12
CA GLY A 163 -5.32 4.70 31.03
C GLY A 163 -6.80 4.74 31.38
N ARG A 164 -7.20 3.91 32.34
CA ARG A 164 -8.57 3.86 32.84
C ARG A 164 -8.59 3.56 34.33
N VAL A 165 -9.21 4.46 35.09
CA VAL A 165 -9.41 4.30 36.54
C VAL A 165 -10.88 4.07 36.83
N GLN A 166 -11.19 3.01 37.56
CA GLN A 166 -12.53 2.78 38.10
C GLN A 166 -12.50 2.96 39.63
N PHE A 167 -13.18 4.00 40.09
CA PHE A 167 -13.22 4.36 41.50
C PHE A 167 -14.21 3.50 42.30
N LEU A 168 -14.00 3.42 43.61
CA LEU A 168 -14.93 2.76 44.54
C LEU A 168 -16.34 3.40 44.52
N PRO A 169 -17.40 2.63 44.71
CA PRO A 169 -18.76 3.18 44.84
C PRO A 169 -18.83 4.20 45.99
N GLY A 170 -19.37 5.40 45.70
CA GLY A 170 -19.46 6.49 46.67
C GLY A 170 -18.38 7.57 46.53
N THR A 171 -17.45 7.43 45.58
CA THR A 171 -16.59 8.54 45.17
C THR A 171 -17.37 9.60 44.41
N LYS A 172 -17.13 10.88 44.73
CA LYS A 172 -17.73 12.03 44.07
C LYS A 172 -16.69 13.12 43.81
N LEU A 173 -17.01 14.02 42.89
CA LEU A 173 -16.25 15.24 42.68
C LEU A 173 -16.65 16.27 43.75
N ASP A 174 -15.66 16.88 44.40
CA ASP A 174 -15.90 17.99 45.33
C ASP A 174 -15.75 19.34 44.63
N PHE A 175 -16.86 19.86 44.11
CA PHE A 175 -16.90 21.16 43.44
C PHE A 175 -16.63 22.36 44.38
N SER A 176 -16.72 22.18 45.70
CA SER A 176 -16.42 23.26 46.64
C SER A 176 -14.92 23.62 46.69
N ARG A 177 -14.08 22.72 46.17
CA ARG A 177 -12.62 22.84 46.16
C ARG A 177 -12.05 22.93 44.75
N THR A 178 -12.83 23.36 43.76
CA THR A 178 -12.31 23.55 42.39
C THR A 178 -11.28 24.67 42.33
N ILE A 179 -10.19 24.44 41.60
CA ILE A 179 -9.21 25.48 41.29
C ILE A 179 -8.99 25.57 39.78
N GLY A 180 -8.68 26.79 39.33
CA GLY A 180 -8.22 27.04 37.96
C GLY A 180 -6.70 27.09 37.92
N PHE A 181 -6.08 26.35 37.00
CA PHE A 181 -4.64 26.38 36.76
C PHE A 181 -4.36 26.63 35.28
N LYS A 182 -3.30 27.40 34.98
CA LYS A 182 -2.93 27.76 33.60
C LYS A 182 -1.59 27.13 33.22
N ASN A 183 -1.61 26.27 32.20
CA ASN A 183 -0.41 25.71 31.56
C ASN A 183 -0.61 25.67 30.03
N SER A 184 -0.18 26.73 29.34
CA SER A 184 -0.59 27.10 27.96
C SER A 184 -2.10 27.37 27.79
N ASN A 185 -2.98 26.50 28.29
CA ASN A 185 -4.43 26.68 28.37
C ASN A 185 -4.90 26.80 29.83
N LEU A 186 -6.10 27.35 30.04
CA LEU A 186 -6.76 27.40 31.35
C LEU A 186 -7.49 26.07 31.59
N PHE A 187 -7.16 25.39 32.67
CA PHE A 187 -7.78 24.13 33.10
C PHE A 187 -8.53 24.35 34.41
N CYS A 188 -9.72 23.75 34.51
CA CYS A 188 -10.50 23.68 35.74
C CYS A 188 -10.36 22.27 36.32
N VAL A 189 -9.79 22.16 37.52
CA VAL A 189 -9.55 20.87 38.18
C VAL A 189 -10.41 20.80 39.45
N ALA A 190 -11.05 19.65 39.65
CA ALA A 190 -11.85 19.35 40.84
C ALA A 190 -11.33 18.05 41.48
N PRO A 191 -11.08 18.01 42.80
CA PRO A 191 -10.60 16.82 43.47
C PRO A 191 -11.70 15.76 43.58
N ILE A 192 -11.28 14.48 43.53
CA ILE A 192 -12.16 13.32 43.72
C ILE A 192 -12.04 12.88 45.18
N VAL A 193 -13.18 12.71 45.87
CA VAL A 193 -13.23 12.33 47.29
C VAL A 193 -14.15 11.14 47.49
N LEU A 194 -13.81 10.28 48.45
CA LEU A 194 -14.69 9.19 48.90
C LEU A 194 -15.58 9.74 50.02
N GLY A 195 -16.90 9.84 49.79
CA GLY A 195 -17.86 10.36 50.77
C GLY A 195 -17.63 11.83 51.17
N ASN A 196 -17.79 12.16 52.46
CA ASN A 196 -17.54 13.50 53.02
C ASN A 196 -16.20 13.60 53.77
N SER A 197 -15.38 12.56 53.69
CA SER A 197 -14.11 12.46 54.42
C SER A 197 -13.00 13.23 53.72
N THR A 198 -12.16 13.89 54.50
CA THR A 198 -10.85 14.37 54.05
C THR A 198 -9.99 13.18 53.62
N PRO A 199 -9.20 13.29 52.53
CA PRO A 199 -8.27 12.23 52.11
C PRO A 199 -7.36 11.83 53.28
N ALA A 200 -7.09 10.53 53.46
CA ALA A 200 -6.18 10.06 54.52
C ALA A 200 -4.74 10.55 54.30
N THR A 201 -4.40 10.94 53.08
CA THR A 201 -3.14 11.60 52.70
C THR A 201 -2.98 13.01 53.28
N GLY A 202 -4.05 13.62 53.81
CA GLY A 202 -4.01 14.95 54.45
C GLY A 202 -3.88 16.13 53.49
N SER A 203 -3.79 15.89 52.17
CA SER A 203 -3.75 16.92 51.12
C SER A 203 -4.61 16.51 49.91
N TYR A 204 -5.15 17.49 49.20
CA TYR A 204 -5.89 17.27 47.95
C TYR A 204 -4.93 17.36 46.77
N ASP A 205 -5.03 16.41 45.84
CA ASP A 205 -4.27 16.42 44.60
C ASP A 205 -5.07 17.14 43.50
N TYR A 206 -4.41 18.03 42.76
CA TYR A 206 -5.00 18.88 41.72
C TYR A 206 -4.24 18.80 40.39
N ARG A 207 -3.42 17.77 40.21
CA ARG A 207 -2.62 17.57 38.99
C ARG A 207 -3.31 16.69 37.97
#